data_AF-A0A820J8F3-F1
#
_entry.id   AF-A0A820J8F3-F1
#
_cell.length_a   1.000
_cell.length_b   1.000
_cell.length_c   1.000
_cell.angle_alpha   90.00
_cell.angle_beta   90.00
_cell.angle_gamma   90.00
#
_symmetry.space_group_name_H-M   'P 1'
#
loop_
_entity.id
_entity.type
_entity.pdbx_description
1 polymer ?
#
loop_
_entity_poly.entity_id
_entity_poly.type
_entity_poly.pdbx_seq_one_letter_code
_entity_poly.pdbx_strand_id
1 'polypeptide(L)'
;MCARDRRLKEIQMWSIIRETLLYICFLSLLYTVIFSNCQSNSYSQVKHLQNFLLNSRQMDDDYTKISTINQYWNWLENSFISNIRAQEWYNGDAPRNLSGFINDKSSRLIGWVTMRQLRIKSDLCPAHVNEIISTCRYDYSFSNEDKNSYKPGWVVNETIQTYSSSINQSFIYSTSKDLDTYIYVGDHGTYGSGGYVYEFRGRLVDLQ
;
A
#
# COMPACT_ATOMS: atom_id res chain seq x y z
N MET A 1 -69.83 13.82 -19.58
CA MET A 1 -68.38 14.12 -19.66
C MET A 1 -67.68 13.94 -18.31
N CYS A 2 -68.22 14.45 -17.19
CA CYS A 2 -67.58 14.42 -15.86
C CYS A 2 -67.14 13.01 -15.34
N ALA A 3 -67.90 11.94 -15.61
CA ALA A 3 -67.55 10.59 -15.14
C ALA A 3 -66.33 9.98 -15.88
N ARG A 4 -66.09 10.38 -17.14
CA ARG A 4 -64.95 9.89 -17.94
C ARG A 4 -63.65 10.52 -17.45
N ASP A 5 -63.68 11.81 -17.15
CA ASP A 5 -62.51 12.55 -16.66
C ASP A 5 -62.10 12.07 -15.25
N ARG A 6 -63.06 11.72 -14.40
CA ARG A 6 -62.79 11.13 -13.09
C ARG A 6 -62.09 9.77 -13.21
N ARG A 7 -62.54 8.90 -14.11
CA ARG A 7 -61.87 7.61 -14.36
C ARG A 7 -60.46 7.76 -14.92
N LEU A 8 -60.24 8.71 -15.83
CA LEU A 8 -58.89 8.98 -16.37
C LEU A 8 -57.93 9.42 -15.26
N LYS A 9 -58.39 10.29 -14.35
CA LYS A 9 -57.62 10.69 -13.16
C LYS A 9 -57.33 9.49 -12.24
N GLU A 10 -58.30 8.63 -11.99
CA GLU A 10 -58.12 7.42 -11.16
C GLU A 10 -57.07 6.46 -11.75
N ILE A 11 -57.09 6.23 -13.08
CA ILE A 11 -56.11 5.37 -13.76
C ILE A 11 -54.70 5.97 -13.70
N GLN A 12 -54.56 7.29 -13.91
CA GLN A 12 -53.28 7.99 -13.80
C GLN A 12 -52.74 7.92 -12.38
N MET A 13 -53.59 8.15 -11.37
CA MET A 13 -53.21 8.08 -9.97
C MET A 13 -52.73 6.67 -9.58
N TRP A 14 -53.43 5.63 -10.03
CA TRP A 14 -53.02 4.23 -9.83
C TRP A 14 -51.69 3.90 -10.50
N SER A 15 -51.42 4.42 -11.70
CA SER A 15 -50.12 4.25 -12.36
C SER A 15 -48.99 4.88 -11.55
N ILE A 16 -49.19 6.12 -11.07
CA ILE A 16 -48.21 6.84 -10.25
C ILE A 16 -47.98 6.12 -8.92
N ILE A 17 -49.03 5.66 -8.25
CA ILE A 17 -48.91 4.91 -6.98
C ILE A 17 -48.11 3.62 -7.20
N ARG A 18 -48.41 2.87 -8.26
CA ARG A 18 -47.69 1.63 -8.58
C ARG A 18 -46.21 1.90 -8.85
N GLU A 19 -45.89 2.91 -9.64
CA GLU A 19 -44.50 3.30 -9.91
C GLU A 19 -43.79 3.75 -8.64
N THR A 20 -44.44 4.56 -7.80
CA THR A 20 -43.90 5.02 -6.51
C THR A 20 -43.60 3.84 -5.58
N LEU A 21 -44.48 2.84 -5.50
CA LEU A 21 -44.24 1.64 -4.70
C LEU A 21 -43.05 0.83 -5.22
N LEU A 22 -42.90 0.71 -6.55
CA LEU A 22 -41.73 0.05 -7.14
C LEU A 22 -40.43 0.80 -6.77
N TYR A 23 -40.43 2.13 -6.82
CA TYR A 23 -39.28 2.93 -6.38
C TYR A 23 -38.98 2.77 -4.89
N ILE A 24 -40.00 2.74 -4.03
CA ILE A 24 -39.82 2.51 -2.59
C ILE A 24 -39.23 1.13 -2.33
N CYS A 25 -39.74 0.09 -2.99
CA CYS A 25 -39.19 -1.27 -2.90
C CYS A 25 -37.74 -1.34 -3.42
N PHE A 26 -37.43 -0.66 -4.52
CA PHE A 26 -36.06 -0.59 -5.03
C PHE A 26 -35.12 0.11 -4.05
N LEU A 27 -35.53 1.25 -3.50
CA LEU A 27 -34.73 2.00 -2.52
C LEU A 27 -34.54 1.22 -1.21
N SER A 28 -35.56 0.47 -0.75
CA SER A 28 -35.42 -0.36 0.45
C SER A 28 -34.45 -1.52 0.24
N LEU A 29 -34.48 -2.17 -0.93
CA LEU A 29 -33.48 -3.18 -1.30
C LEU A 29 -32.08 -2.59 -1.42
N LEU A 30 -31.94 -1.42 -2.03
CA LEU A 30 -30.66 -0.73 -2.11
C LEU A 30 -30.13 -0.37 -0.71
N TYR A 31 -31.00 0.13 0.17
CA TYR A 31 -30.65 0.46 1.55
C TYR A 31 -30.19 -0.78 2.34
N THR A 32 -30.89 -1.91 2.24
CA THR A 32 -30.50 -3.14 2.95
C THR A 32 -29.15 -3.67 2.45
N VAL A 33 -28.88 -3.62 1.14
CA VAL A 33 -27.59 -4.04 0.58
C VAL A 33 -26.46 -3.12 1.08
N ILE A 34 -26.67 -1.80 1.07
CA ILE A 34 -25.66 -0.85 1.55
C ILE A 34 -25.40 -1.04 3.05
N PHE A 35 -26.46 -1.14 3.85
CA PHE A 35 -26.35 -1.25 5.30
C PHE A 35 -25.76 -2.58 5.76
N SER A 36 -26.10 -3.69 5.10
CA SER A 36 -25.52 -5.01 5.38
C SER A 36 -23.99 -5.02 5.25
N ASN A 37 -23.46 -4.26 4.28
CA ASN A 37 -22.02 -4.14 4.06
C ASN A 37 -21.32 -3.17 5.03
N CYS A 38 -22.08 -2.40 5.82
CA CYS A 38 -21.53 -1.41 6.73
C CYS A 38 -21.39 -2.00 8.14
N GLN A 39 -20.23 -2.58 8.44
CA GLN A 39 -19.92 -3.06 9.79
C GLN A 39 -19.55 -1.88 10.71
N SER A 40 -20.10 -1.87 11.92
CA SER A 40 -19.93 -0.77 12.90
C SER A 40 -18.47 -0.51 13.33
N ASN A 41 -17.60 -1.52 13.25
CA ASN A 41 -16.23 -1.45 13.77
C ASN A 41 -15.15 -1.25 12.69
N SER A 42 -15.51 -1.21 11.40
CA SER A 42 -14.51 -1.11 10.32
C SER A 42 -13.63 0.12 10.44
N TYR A 43 -14.21 1.27 10.82
CA TYR A 43 -13.46 2.49 11.07
C TYR A 43 -12.41 2.33 12.17
N SER A 44 -12.79 1.72 13.30
CA SER A 44 -11.88 1.51 14.43
C SER A 44 -10.74 0.56 14.08
N GLN A 45 -10.99 -0.46 13.27
CA GLN A 45 -9.96 -1.39 12.80
C GLN A 45 -8.94 -0.68 11.90
N VAL A 46 -9.40 0.06 10.90
CA VAL A 46 -8.51 0.83 10.00
C VAL A 46 -7.70 1.85 10.79
N LYS A 47 -8.34 2.59 11.69
CA LYS A 47 -7.67 3.58 12.55
C LYS A 47 -6.63 2.93 13.47
N HIS A 48 -6.94 1.76 14.04
CA HIS A 48 -5.99 1.00 14.85
C HIS A 48 -4.75 0.62 14.04
N LEU A 49 -4.94 0.02 12.85
CA LEU A 49 -3.84 -0.40 11.99
C LEU A 49 -2.98 0.78 11.51
N GLN A 50 -3.60 1.89 11.11
CA GLN A 50 -2.89 3.11 10.73
C GLN A 50 -2.03 3.62 11.88
N ASN A 51 -2.61 3.78 13.07
CA ASN A 51 -1.86 4.25 14.22
C ASN A 51 -0.78 3.25 14.63
N PHE A 52 -1.04 1.94 14.53
CA PHE A 52 -0.09 0.91 14.95
C PHE A 52 1.13 0.81 14.03
N LEU A 53 0.93 0.94 12.71
CA LEU A 53 2.00 0.82 11.72
C LEU A 53 2.74 2.14 11.48
N LEU A 54 2.05 3.28 11.57
CA LEU A 54 2.62 4.59 11.26
C LEU A 54 3.13 5.31 12.52
N ASN A 55 2.38 5.26 13.63
CA ASN A 55 2.77 5.95 14.85
C ASN A 55 3.50 4.96 15.76
N SER A 56 4.80 5.18 15.97
CA SER A 56 5.53 4.42 16.97
C SER A 56 5.14 4.86 18.38
N ARG A 57 5.21 3.94 19.34
CA ARG A 57 5.07 4.26 20.77
C ARG A 57 6.28 5.06 21.29
N GLN A 58 7.40 5.00 20.59
CA GLN A 58 8.59 5.79 20.86
C GLN A 58 8.49 7.10 20.07
N MET A 59 8.61 8.23 20.78
CA MET A 59 8.36 9.58 20.24
C MET A 59 9.29 9.97 19.08
N ASP A 60 10.45 9.33 18.98
CA ASP A 60 11.51 9.68 18.01
C ASP A 60 11.41 8.91 16.68
N ASP A 61 10.64 7.82 16.61
CA ASP A 61 10.51 6.96 15.43
C ASP A 61 9.08 6.98 14.86
N ASP A 62 8.42 8.13 14.85
CA ASP A 62 7.07 8.27 14.26
C ASP A 62 7.17 8.53 12.74
N TYR A 63 6.49 7.72 11.92
CA TYR A 63 6.50 7.87 10.45
C TYR A 63 6.02 9.26 10.03
N THR A 64 5.04 9.82 10.76
CA THR A 64 4.42 11.10 10.40
C THR A 64 5.34 12.31 10.55
N LYS A 65 6.48 12.13 11.23
CA LYS A 65 7.47 13.20 11.50
C LYS A 65 8.77 13.03 10.71
N ILE A 66 8.85 12.03 9.83
CA ILE A 66 10.05 11.77 9.03
C ILE A 66 10.28 12.93 8.07
N SER A 67 11.49 13.48 8.10
CA SER A 67 11.92 14.57 7.21
C SER A 67 13.21 14.24 6.44
N THR A 68 13.94 13.20 6.86
CA THR A 68 15.23 12.82 6.27
C THR A 68 15.28 11.33 5.94
N ILE A 69 16.16 10.96 5.00
CA ILE A 69 16.37 9.56 4.59
C ILE A 69 16.84 8.70 5.76
N ASN A 70 17.69 9.24 6.64
CA ASN A 70 18.19 8.50 7.80
C ASN A 70 17.07 8.21 8.82
N GLN A 71 16.17 9.17 9.05
CA GLN A 71 14.98 8.95 9.88
C GLN A 71 14.06 7.89 9.27
N TYR A 72 13.92 7.86 7.94
CA TYR A 72 13.16 6.81 7.26
C TYR A 72 13.72 5.42 7.51
N TRP A 73 15.03 5.23 7.33
CA TRP A 73 15.66 3.93 7.59
C TRP A 73 15.60 3.52 9.06
N ASN A 74 15.83 4.46 9.99
CA ASN A 74 15.69 4.20 11.43
C ASN A 74 14.26 3.75 11.79
N TRP A 75 13.24 4.43 11.26
CA TRP A 75 11.85 4.03 11.44
C TRP A 75 11.58 2.64 10.86
N LEU A 76 12.05 2.38 9.64
CA LEU A 76 11.82 1.11 8.97
C LEU A 76 12.42 -0.06 9.76
N GLU A 77 13.68 0.06 10.18
CA GLU A 77 14.42 -0.99 10.88
C GLU A 77 13.91 -1.21 12.31
N ASN A 78 13.73 -0.13 13.07
CA ASN A 78 13.42 -0.24 14.51
C ASN A 78 11.92 -0.39 14.78
N SER A 79 11.08 0.35 14.06
CA SER A 79 9.64 0.41 14.32
C SER A 79 8.83 -0.45 13.35
N PHE A 80 9.04 -0.33 12.05
CA PHE A 80 8.20 -1.04 11.08
C PHE A 80 8.45 -2.56 11.06
N ILE A 81 9.71 -3.00 10.95
CA ILE A 81 10.07 -4.43 10.91
C ILE A 81 9.63 -5.15 12.20
N SER A 82 9.76 -4.51 13.35
CA SER A 82 9.31 -5.08 14.63
C SER A 82 7.78 -5.18 14.72
N ASN A 83 7.04 -4.26 14.07
CA ASN A 83 5.58 -4.26 14.09
C ASN A 83 4.92 -5.28 13.16
N ILE A 84 5.56 -5.63 12.02
CA ILE A 84 4.96 -6.55 11.03
C ILE A 84 4.98 -8.03 11.44
N ARG A 85 5.64 -8.37 12.55
CA ARG A 85 5.70 -9.73 13.11
C ARG A 85 5.42 -9.73 14.61
N ALA A 86 4.66 -10.71 15.07
CA ALA A 86 4.43 -10.93 16.50
C ALA A 86 5.77 -11.11 17.24
N GLN A 87 6.02 -10.22 18.21
CA GLN A 87 7.20 -10.27 19.07
C GLN A 87 6.97 -11.21 20.26
N GLU A 88 8.06 -11.50 20.97
CA GLU A 88 8.04 -12.20 22.24
C GLU A 88 7.07 -11.55 23.24
N TRP A 89 6.62 -12.34 24.20
CA TRP A 89 5.85 -11.84 25.33
C TRP A 89 6.75 -11.06 26.28
N TYR A 90 6.13 -10.29 27.17
CA TYR A 90 6.85 -9.48 28.17
C TYR A 90 7.75 -10.31 29.10
N ASN A 91 7.49 -11.61 29.20
CA ASN A 91 8.26 -12.58 29.98
C ASN A 91 9.32 -13.33 29.14
N GLY A 92 9.56 -12.93 27.89
CA GLY A 92 10.50 -13.59 26.97
C GLY A 92 9.98 -14.88 26.34
N ASP A 93 8.71 -15.25 26.58
CA ASP A 93 8.15 -16.42 25.93
C ASP A 93 7.92 -16.17 24.44
N ALA A 94 8.27 -17.16 23.62
CA ALA A 94 7.98 -17.14 22.20
C ALA A 94 6.47 -17.03 21.95
N PRO A 95 6.03 -16.27 20.92
CA PRO A 95 4.63 -16.07 20.60
C PRO A 95 4.04 -17.31 19.89
N ARG A 96 3.87 -18.40 20.65
CA ARG A 96 3.32 -19.67 20.15
C ARG A 96 1.92 -19.46 19.58
N ASN A 97 1.62 -20.11 18.46
CA ASN A 97 0.36 -19.99 17.69
C ASN A 97 0.07 -18.61 17.08
N LEU A 98 1.02 -17.67 17.14
CA LEU A 98 0.89 -16.34 16.51
C LEU A 98 1.78 -16.23 15.26
N SER A 99 2.15 -17.36 14.66
CA SER A 99 2.88 -17.39 13.39
C SER A 99 2.03 -16.76 12.29
N GLY A 100 2.48 -15.61 11.78
CA GLY A 100 1.75 -14.83 10.79
C GLY A 100 0.84 -13.75 11.35
N PHE A 101 0.86 -13.50 12.67
CA PHE A 101 0.25 -12.29 13.24
C PHE A 101 1.25 -11.14 13.25
N ILE A 102 0.74 -9.92 13.18
CA ILE A 102 1.54 -8.71 13.42
C ILE A 102 1.71 -8.51 14.95
N ASN A 103 2.50 -7.52 15.34
CA ASN A 103 2.85 -7.32 16.76
C ASN A 103 1.70 -6.82 17.66
N ASP A 104 0.52 -6.55 17.09
CA ASP A 104 -0.72 -6.32 17.84
C ASP A 104 -1.29 -7.63 18.45
N LYS A 105 -0.73 -8.78 18.04
CA LYS A 105 -1.10 -10.14 18.46
C LYS A 105 -2.57 -10.50 18.19
N SER A 106 -3.24 -9.74 17.32
CA SER A 106 -4.67 -9.84 17.04
C SER A 106 -4.96 -9.87 15.54
N SER A 107 -4.20 -9.13 14.75
CA SER A 107 -4.34 -9.07 13.29
C SER A 107 -3.39 -10.05 12.60
N ARG A 108 -3.94 -10.84 11.68
CA ARG A 108 -3.19 -11.81 10.89
C ARG A 108 -2.70 -11.19 9.58
N LEU A 109 -1.39 -11.22 9.35
CA LEU A 109 -0.80 -10.89 8.06
C LEU A 109 -1.07 -12.01 7.06
N ILE A 110 -1.59 -11.64 5.89
CA ILE A 110 -1.78 -12.56 4.76
C ILE A 110 -0.58 -12.40 3.84
N GLY A 111 0.18 -13.48 3.62
CA GLY A 111 1.40 -13.48 2.82
C GLY A 111 2.58 -12.81 3.53
N TRP A 112 3.18 -11.81 2.90
CA TRP A 112 4.31 -11.04 3.41
C TRP A 112 4.19 -9.59 2.97
N VAL A 113 4.94 -8.73 3.66
CA VAL A 113 5.06 -7.32 3.27
C VAL A 113 6.03 -7.21 2.11
N THR A 114 5.79 -6.28 1.19
CA THR A 114 6.67 -5.96 0.07
C THR A 114 7.04 -4.49 0.10
N MET A 115 8.31 -4.19 -0.16
CA MET A 115 8.81 -2.83 -0.40
C MET A 115 9.17 -2.72 -1.87
N ARG A 116 8.54 -1.77 -2.56
CA ARG A 116 8.82 -1.48 -3.97
C ARG A 116 9.52 -0.13 -4.09
N GLN A 117 10.63 -0.12 -4.83
CA GLN A 117 11.41 1.06 -5.13
C GLN A 117 11.44 1.33 -6.63
N LEU A 118 11.22 2.59 -7.00
CA LEU A 118 11.46 3.12 -8.34
C LEU A 118 12.76 3.91 -8.36
N ARG A 119 13.44 3.91 -9.51
CA ARG A 119 14.69 4.64 -9.72
C ARG A 119 14.66 5.38 -11.05
N ILE A 120 15.50 6.40 -11.12
CA ILE A 120 15.70 7.24 -12.30
C ILE A 120 17.10 6.96 -12.83
N LYS A 121 17.25 6.97 -14.15
CA LYS A 121 18.54 6.70 -14.79
C LYS A 121 19.57 7.75 -14.37
N SER A 122 20.81 7.30 -14.13
CA SER A 122 21.89 8.15 -13.60
C SER A 122 22.56 9.02 -14.67
N ASP A 123 22.38 8.70 -15.96
CA ASP A 123 23.06 9.30 -17.12
C ASP A 123 22.29 10.46 -17.76
N LEU A 124 21.17 10.90 -17.18
CA LEU A 124 20.32 11.94 -17.77
C LEU A 124 20.94 13.34 -17.70
N CYS A 125 21.95 13.53 -16.84
CA CYS A 125 22.55 14.83 -16.58
C CYS A 125 23.56 15.22 -17.67
N PRO A 126 23.43 16.41 -18.28
CA PRO A 126 24.38 16.87 -19.29
C PRO A 126 25.80 16.97 -18.72
N ALA A 127 26.79 16.49 -19.47
CA ALA A 127 28.19 16.47 -19.03
C ALA A 127 28.74 17.86 -18.63
N HIS A 128 28.27 18.93 -19.27
CA HIS A 128 28.66 20.32 -18.94
C HIS A 128 28.22 20.76 -17.53
N VAL A 129 27.17 20.15 -16.97
CA VAL A 129 26.70 20.45 -15.60
C VAL A 129 27.58 19.76 -14.55
N ASN A 130 28.19 18.62 -14.90
CA ASN A 130 29.03 17.84 -13.98
C ASN A 130 30.35 18.55 -13.62
N GLU A 131 30.80 19.52 -14.43
CA GLU A 131 31.98 20.33 -14.11
C GLU A 131 31.71 21.37 -13.01
N ILE A 132 30.44 21.74 -12.79
CA ILE A 132 30.02 22.79 -11.85
C ILE A 132 29.31 22.20 -10.64
N ILE A 133 28.52 21.14 -10.83
CA ILE A 133 27.67 20.52 -9.82
C ILE A 133 27.93 19.01 -9.80
N SER A 134 28.29 18.48 -8.63
CA SER A 134 28.64 17.07 -8.45
C SER A 134 27.45 16.10 -8.53
N THR A 135 26.22 16.59 -8.35
CA THR A 135 25.01 15.78 -8.37
C THR A 135 23.87 16.48 -9.10
N CYS A 136 23.39 15.88 -10.18
CA CYS A 136 22.16 16.27 -10.85
C CYS A 136 21.17 15.10 -10.80
N ARG A 137 19.89 15.41 -10.56
CA ARG A 137 18.79 14.44 -10.48
C ARG A 137 17.57 15.07 -11.13
N TYR A 138 16.95 14.35 -12.06
CA TYR A 138 15.68 14.75 -12.64
C TYR A 138 14.52 14.22 -11.80
N ASP A 139 13.36 14.86 -11.94
CA ASP A 139 12.12 14.33 -11.40
C ASP A 139 11.72 13.04 -12.12
N TYR A 140 10.93 12.19 -11.44
CA TYR A 140 10.48 10.93 -12.01
C TYR A 140 9.54 11.14 -13.20
N SER A 141 9.75 10.37 -14.26
CA SER A 141 8.83 10.20 -15.36
C SER A 141 8.93 8.79 -15.93
N PHE A 142 7.87 8.31 -16.58
CA PHE A 142 7.86 6.97 -17.18
C PHE A 142 8.98 6.73 -18.22
N SER A 143 9.46 7.78 -18.89
CA SER A 143 10.52 7.70 -19.91
C SER A 143 11.92 7.63 -19.29
N ASN A 144 12.11 8.23 -18.12
CA ASN A 144 13.40 8.33 -17.45
C ASN A 144 13.59 7.31 -16.31
N GLU A 145 12.60 6.47 -16.09
CA GLU A 145 12.66 5.33 -15.17
C GLU A 145 13.78 4.36 -15.55
N ASP A 146 14.54 3.94 -14.55
CA ASP A 146 15.63 2.99 -14.67
C ASP A 146 15.12 1.55 -14.49
N LYS A 147 15.30 0.76 -15.55
CA LYS A 147 14.83 -0.63 -15.67
C LYS A 147 15.96 -1.65 -15.78
N ASN A 148 17.19 -1.24 -15.48
CA ASN A 148 18.35 -2.12 -15.54
C ASN A 148 18.33 -3.15 -14.40
N SER A 149 19.15 -4.18 -14.53
CA SER A 149 19.36 -5.15 -13.43
C SER A 149 20.65 -4.82 -12.71
N TYR A 150 20.60 -4.80 -11.39
CA TYR A 150 21.72 -4.47 -10.52
C TYR A 150 22.04 -5.62 -9.57
N LYS A 151 23.22 -5.53 -8.97
CA LYS A 151 23.59 -6.29 -7.78
C LYS A 151 23.38 -5.42 -6.53
N PRO A 152 23.38 -6.03 -5.33
CA PRO A 152 23.22 -5.27 -4.10
C PRO A 152 24.21 -4.13 -3.99
N GLY A 153 23.71 -2.96 -3.58
CA GLY A 153 24.46 -1.70 -3.62
C GLY A 153 24.35 -0.92 -4.93
N TRP A 154 23.46 -1.31 -5.85
CA TRP A 154 23.22 -0.64 -7.15
C TRP A 154 24.45 -0.64 -8.07
N VAL A 155 25.23 -1.72 -8.02
CA VAL A 155 26.42 -1.91 -8.86
C VAL A 155 26.13 -2.88 -10.01
N VAL A 156 26.74 -2.62 -11.16
CA VAL A 156 26.58 -3.47 -12.36
C VAL A 156 27.57 -4.64 -12.35
N ASN A 157 28.74 -4.45 -11.74
CA ASN A 157 29.81 -5.44 -11.71
C ASN A 157 29.71 -6.35 -10.48
N GLU A 158 30.23 -7.56 -10.60
CA GLU A 158 30.26 -8.53 -9.51
C GLU A 158 31.12 -8.01 -8.35
N THR A 159 30.50 -7.92 -7.17
CA THR A 159 31.21 -7.82 -5.90
C THR A 159 31.53 -9.24 -5.42
N ILE A 160 32.67 -9.42 -4.75
CA ILE A 160 33.11 -10.72 -4.18
C ILE A 160 32.12 -11.22 -3.10
N GLN A 161 31.18 -10.38 -2.65
CA GLN A 161 30.23 -10.69 -1.59
C GLN A 161 29.06 -11.53 -2.10
N THR A 162 28.86 -12.69 -1.48
CA THR A 162 27.72 -13.57 -1.74
C THR A 162 26.52 -13.14 -0.90
N TYR A 163 25.53 -12.52 -1.53
CA TYR A 163 24.23 -12.21 -0.90
C TYR A 163 23.23 -13.35 -1.09
N SER A 164 22.20 -13.38 -0.24
CA SER A 164 21.09 -14.33 -0.39
C SER A 164 20.37 -14.14 -1.72
N SER A 165 19.70 -15.19 -2.20
CA SER A 165 18.93 -15.13 -3.45
C SER A 165 17.80 -14.09 -3.40
N SER A 166 17.15 -13.92 -2.24
CA SER A 166 16.09 -12.93 -2.05
C SER A 166 16.61 -11.50 -2.17
N ILE A 167 17.76 -11.20 -1.57
CA ILE A 167 18.40 -9.88 -1.68
C ILE A 167 18.84 -9.66 -3.12
N ASN A 168 19.47 -10.63 -3.79
CA ASN A 168 19.85 -10.45 -5.19
C ASN A 168 18.65 -10.17 -6.10
N GLN A 169 17.53 -10.87 -5.88
CA GLN A 169 16.30 -10.65 -6.65
C GLN A 169 15.75 -9.24 -6.48
N SER A 170 15.91 -8.62 -5.30
CA SER A 170 15.40 -7.27 -5.06
C SER A 170 16.11 -6.16 -5.84
N PHE A 171 17.28 -6.43 -6.41
CA PHE A 171 18.01 -5.48 -7.26
C PHE A 171 17.77 -5.73 -8.77
N ILE A 172 16.90 -6.69 -9.10
CA ILE A 172 16.48 -6.97 -10.49
C ILE A 172 15.14 -6.27 -10.73
N TYR A 173 15.06 -5.49 -11.80
CA TYR A 173 13.83 -4.80 -12.17
C TYR A 173 12.73 -5.80 -12.58
N SER A 174 11.57 -5.69 -11.95
CA SER A 174 10.39 -6.51 -12.26
C SER A 174 9.35 -5.67 -13.01
N THR A 175 8.76 -6.25 -14.06
CA THR A 175 7.77 -5.53 -14.87
C THR A 175 6.38 -5.58 -14.23
N SER A 176 5.46 -4.76 -14.75
CA SER A 176 4.06 -4.75 -14.32
C SER A 176 3.39 -6.12 -14.37
N LYS A 177 3.75 -6.95 -15.36
CA LYS A 177 3.17 -8.28 -15.56
C LYS A 177 3.71 -9.30 -14.57
N ASP A 178 4.95 -9.12 -14.12
CA ASP A 178 5.57 -10.03 -13.16
C ASP A 178 5.06 -9.76 -11.74
N LEU A 179 4.74 -8.50 -11.45
CA LEU A 179 4.27 -8.06 -10.14
C LEU A 179 2.73 -8.04 -10.00
N ASP A 180 1.98 -8.17 -11.08
CA ASP A 180 0.51 -7.98 -11.12
C ASP A 180 0.06 -6.67 -10.44
N THR A 181 0.82 -5.59 -10.66
CA THR A 181 0.54 -4.27 -10.05
C THR A 181 0.06 -3.26 -11.09
N TYR A 182 -0.62 -2.23 -10.59
CA TYR A 182 -1.11 -1.11 -11.38
C TYR A 182 -0.35 0.18 -11.07
N ILE A 183 -0.59 1.19 -11.91
CA ILE A 183 -0.08 2.55 -11.73
C ILE A 183 -0.59 3.11 -10.41
N TYR A 184 0.28 3.81 -9.68
CA TYR A 184 -0.05 4.45 -8.41
C TYR A 184 -0.03 5.97 -8.56
N VAL A 185 -1.11 6.64 -8.17
CA VAL A 185 -1.20 8.11 -8.16
C VAL A 185 -0.91 8.57 -6.74
N GLY A 186 0.26 9.20 -6.55
CA GLY A 186 0.63 9.83 -5.28
C GLY A 186 0.45 11.35 -5.33
N ASP A 187 0.82 12.01 -4.24
CA ASP A 187 0.67 13.46 -4.09
C ASP A 187 1.56 14.26 -5.06
N HIS A 188 2.80 13.79 -5.28
CA HIS A 188 3.79 14.48 -6.12
C HIS A 188 3.84 13.98 -7.57
N GLY A 189 3.12 12.92 -7.92
CA GLY A 189 3.20 12.36 -9.27
C GLY A 189 2.50 11.02 -9.43
N THR A 190 2.54 10.55 -10.68
CA THR A 190 2.03 9.23 -11.05
C THR A 190 3.19 8.29 -11.27
N TYR A 191 3.16 7.15 -10.61
CA TYR A 191 4.25 6.18 -10.53
C TYR A 191 3.89 4.90 -11.29
N GLY A 192 4.86 4.37 -12.03
CA GLY A 192 4.74 3.11 -12.77
C GLY A 192 4.44 1.90 -11.88
N SER A 193 3.96 0.84 -12.53
CA SER A 193 3.66 -0.44 -11.90
C SER A 193 4.90 -1.32 -11.70
N GLY A 194 5.95 -1.17 -12.51
CA GLY A 194 7.19 -1.93 -12.33
C GLY A 194 8.01 -1.48 -11.11
N GLY A 195 9.20 -2.05 -10.96
CA GLY A 195 10.19 -1.59 -9.99
C GLY A 195 11.04 -2.69 -9.41
N TYR A 196 11.87 -2.30 -8.45
CA TYR A 196 12.70 -3.18 -7.64
C TYR A 196 11.94 -3.55 -6.37
N VAL A 197 11.80 -4.84 -6.08
CA VAL A 197 10.92 -5.32 -5.00
C VAL A 197 11.70 -6.15 -4.00
N TYR A 198 11.63 -5.75 -2.73
CA TYR A 198 12.09 -6.54 -1.59
C TYR A 198 10.90 -7.14 -0.86
N GLU A 199 11.00 -8.41 -0.51
CA GLU A 199 9.93 -9.15 0.16
C GLU A 199 10.37 -9.53 1.58
N PHE A 200 9.61 -9.10 2.59
CA PHE A 200 9.89 -9.40 4.00
C PHE A 200 9.44 -10.82 4.37
N ARG A 201 10.09 -11.82 3.77
CA ARG A 201 9.86 -13.25 4.01
C ARG A 201 10.70 -13.75 5.19
N GLY A 202 10.19 -14.76 5.89
CA GLY A 202 10.91 -15.42 6.99
C GLY A 202 10.47 -14.93 8.37
N ARG A 203 11.28 -15.30 9.37
CA ARG A 203 11.11 -14.90 10.78
C ARG A 203 11.72 -13.53 10.99
N LEU A 204 11.42 -12.89 12.12
CA LEU A 204 11.96 -11.57 12.46
C LEU A 204 13.49 -11.53 12.39
N VAL A 205 14.17 -12.59 12.84
CA VAL A 205 15.64 -12.72 12.83
C VAL A 205 16.21 -12.68 11.40
N ASP A 206 15.41 -13.06 10.40
CA ASP A 206 15.82 -13.04 8.99
C ASP A 206 15.60 -11.66 8.34
N LEU A 207 14.91 -10.74 9.03
CA LEU A 207 14.55 -9.41 8.54
C LEU A 207 15.45 -8.29 9.08
N GLN A 208 16.28 -8.58 10.09
CA GLN A 208 17.26 -7.67 10.70
C GLN A 208 18.65 -7.93 10.11
#